data_AF-A0A022QEC6-F1
#
_entry.id   AF-A0A022QEC6-F1
#
_cell.length_a   1.000
_cell.length_b   1.000
_cell.length_c   1.000
_cell.angle_alpha   90.00
_cell.angle_beta   90.00
_cell.angle_gamma   90.00
#
_symmetry.space_group_name_H-M   'P 1'
#
loop_
_entity.id
_entity.type
_entity.pdbx_description
1 polymer ?
#
loop_
_entity_poly.entity_id
_entity_poly.type
_entity_poly.pdbx_seq_one_letter_code
_entity_poly.pdbx_strand_id
1 'polypeptide(L)'
;MGQRAVVRLVYFVYRSYFTPKVEIFSPETMRWRRVRGVDVTLRAYSNMYCQVFFNGVVHWLSEKEPIDYSNARLSSILAFDIDNEVFGEVMLPRELANASKLPTLRIFVIGESLGVVKYVGCACDVWVMKEYCVEESWTIVGGLRILESMGLLLSFY
;
A
#
# COMPACT_ATOMS: atom_id res chain seq x y z
N MET A 1 0.09 -17.04 -18.15
CA MET A 1 -1.36 -16.75 -18.16
C MET A 1 -1.78 -16.56 -16.72
N GLY A 2 -1.94 -15.32 -16.26
CA GLY A 2 -2.23 -15.03 -14.86
C GLY A 2 -3.67 -15.38 -14.51
N GLN A 3 -3.88 -16.11 -13.42
CA GLN A 3 -5.20 -16.38 -12.87
C GLN A 3 -5.89 -15.05 -12.52
N ARG A 4 -7.11 -14.84 -13.02
CA ARG A 4 -7.94 -13.68 -12.65
C ARG A 4 -8.59 -13.95 -11.30
N ALA A 5 -7.84 -13.80 -10.22
CA ALA A 5 -8.38 -13.82 -8.87
C ALA A 5 -8.79 -12.41 -8.45
N VAL A 6 -9.93 -12.27 -7.77
CA VAL A 6 -10.29 -11.01 -7.10
C VAL A 6 -9.94 -11.16 -5.63
N VAL A 7 -9.16 -10.22 -5.11
CA VAL A 7 -8.72 -10.21 -3.71
C VAL A 7 -9.36 -9.02 -3.01
N ARG A 8 -9.93 -9.26 -1.83
CA ARG A 8 -10.42 -8.18 -0.96
C ARG A 8 -9.94 -8.36 0.47
N LEU A 9 -9.75 -7.22 1.13
CA LEU A 9 -9.60 -7.18 2.57
C LEU A 9 -10.98 -7.04 3.22
N VAL A 10 -11.26 -7.90 4.19
CA VAL A 10 -12.50 -7.88 4.99
C VAL A 10 -12.17 -7.42 6.40
N TYR A 11 -12.90 -6.41 6.84
CA TYR A 11 -12.71 -5.75 8.12
C TYR A 11 -13.97 -5.87 8.98
N PHE A 12 -13.80 -6.06 10.29
CA PHE A 12 -14.90 -6.03 11.25
C PHE A 12 -14.89 -4.67 11.96
N VAL A 13 -15.93 -3.85 11.72
CA VAL A 13 -16.00 -2.40 12.03
C VAL A 13 -16.16 -2.08 13.54
N TYR A 14 -15.86 -3.02 14.44
CA TYR A 14 -16.11 -2.81 15.88
C TYR A 14 -15.00 -2.06 16.62
N ARG A 15 -13.83 -1.83 16.01
CA ARG A 15 -12.71 -1.07 16.59
C ARG A 15 -11.96 -0.30 15.50
N SER A 16 -11.30 0.79 15.87
CA SER A 16 -10.41 1.59 15.01
C SER A 16 -9.21 0.81 14.45
N TYR A 17 -9.06 -0.46 14.81
CA TYR A 17 -7.95 -1.36 14.50
C TYR A 17 -8.48 -2.79 14.32
N PHE A 18 -8.09 -3.48 13.26
CA PHE A 18 -8.46 -4.88 13.01
C PHE A 18 -7.30 -5.66 12.39
N THR A 19 -7.28 -6.98 12.64
CA THR A 19 -6.45 -7.92 11.87
C THR A 19 -7.09 -8.08 10.50
N PRO A 20 -6.39 -7.74 9.39
CA PRO A 20 -6.95 -7.91 8.06
C PRO A 20 -7.24 -9.38 7.79
N LYS A 21 -8.43 -9.68 7.28
CA LYS A 21 -8.76 -11.00 6.72
C LYS A 21 -8.78 -10.86 5.20
N VAL A 22 -8.08 -11.75 4.51
CA VAL A 22 -8.11 -11.80 3.04
C VAL A 22 -9.10 -12.86 2.58
N GLU A 23 -9.92 -12.49 1.61
CA GLU A 23 -10.72 -13.42 0.84
C GLU A 23 -10.31 -13.35 -0.63
N ILE A 24 -10.20 -14.53 -1.24
CA ILE A 24 -9.87 -14.71 -2.65
C ILE A 24 -11.11 -15.29 -3.33
N PHE A 25 -11.52 -14.66 -4.42
CA PHE A 25 -12.56 -15.19 -5.29
C PHE A 25 -11.95 -16.18 -6.28
N SER A 26 -12.46 -17.41 -6.29
CA SER A 26 -12.16 -18.41 -7.32
C SER A 26 -13.23 -18.34 -8.42
N PRO A 27 -12.87 -17.95 -9.66
CA PRO A 27 -13.79 -17.96 -10.78
C PRO A 27 -14.33 -19.36 -11.10
N GLU A 28 -13.54 -20.41 -10.87
CA GLU A 28 -13.89 -21.80 -11.18
C GLU A 28 -15.05 -22.28 -10.31
N THR A 29 -15.05 -21.89 -9.04
CA THR A 29 -16.08 -22.28 -8.07
C THR A 29 -17.13 -21.20 -7.87
N MET A 30 -16.91 -19.99 -8.41
CA MET A 30 -17.73 -18.79 -8.19
C MET A 30 -17.92 -18.47 -6.69
N ARG A 31 -16.92 -18.77 -5.86
CA ARG A 31 -17.01 -18.63 -4.41
C ARG A 31 -15.83 -17.84 -3.85
N TRP A 32 -16.14 -17.09 -2.81
CA TRP A 32 -15.15 -16.50 -1.93
C TRP A 32 -14.64 -17.57 -0.97
N ARG A 33 -13.33 -17.71 -0.88
CA ARG A 33 -12.67 -18.48 0.18
C ARG A 33 -11.83 -17.55 1.03
N ARG A 34 -11.86 -17.79 2.33
CA ARG A 34 -11.04 -17.07 3.30
C ARG A 34 -9.69 -17.74 3.43
N VAL A 35 -8.62 -16.96 3.33
CA VAL A 35 -7.25 -17.40 3.62
C VAL A 35 -7.14 -17.59 5.14
N ARG A 36 -6.70 -18.77 5.58
CA ARG A 36 -6.58 -19.14 7.00
C ARG A 36 -5.11 -19.26 7.39
N GLY A 37 -4.80 -19.09 8.68
CA GLY A 37 -3.47 -19.34 9.21
C GLY A 37 -2.48 -18.19 9.03
N VAL A 38 -2.91 -17.06 8.50
CA VAL A 38 -2.08 -15.86 8.47
C VAL A 38 -2.42 -14.94 9.62
N ASP A 39 -1.47 -14.80 10.55
CA ASP A 39 -1.55 -13.84 11.64
C ASP A 39 -0.84 -12.56 11.22
N VAL A 40 -1.61 -11.60 10.71
CA VAL A 40 -1.05 -10.31 10.32
C VAL A 40 -1.04 -9.42 11.54
N THR A 41 0.15 -9.17 12.10
CA THR A 41 0.37 -8.20 13.18
C THR A 41 0.21 -6.74 12.71
N LEU A 42 0.08 -6.53 11.38
CA LEU A 42 -0.13 -5.23 10.77
C LEU A 42 -1.61 -4.85 10.80
N ARG A 43 -1.89 -3.67 11.36
CA ARG A 43 -3.24 -3.08 11.36
C ARG A 43 -3.38 -2.22 10.11
N ALA A 44 -4.33 -2.57 9.24
CA ALA A 44 -4.74 -1.70 8.15
C ALA A 44 -5.83 -0.74 8.68
N TYR A 45 -5.81 0.52 8.25
CA TYR A 45 -6.83 1.50 8.63
C TYR A 45 -8.09 1.33 7.76
N SER A 46 -9.28 1.56 8.31
CA SER A 46 -10.55 1.38 7.57
C SER A 46 -10.75 2.34 6.38
N ASN A 47 -9.97 3.42 6.31
CA ASN A 47 -9.98 4.42 5.22
C ASN A 47 -8.91 4.15 4.15
N MET A 48 -8.35 2.94 4.10
CA MET A 48 -7.38 2.46 3.12
C MET A 48 -8.03 2.25 1.74
N TYR A 49 -8.28 3.34 1.01
CA TYR A 49 -8.92 3.30 -0.31
C TYR A 49 -7.97 3.04 -1.49
N CYS A 50 -6.66 2.85 -1.23
CA CYS A 50 -5.68 2.76 -2.31
C CYS A 50 -4.88 1.47 -2.20
N GLN A 51 -5.36 0.47 -2.93
CA GLN A 51 -4.64 -0.76 -3.19
C GLN A 51 -4.05 -0.72 -4.59
N VAL A 52 -2.93 -1.40 -4.80
CA VAL A 52 -2.40 -1.65 -6.14
C VAL A 52 -2.07 -3.11 -6.31
N PHE A 53 -2.06 -3.56 -7.56
CA PHE A 53 -1.65 -4.91 -7.91
C PHE A 53 -0.39 -4.83 -8.76
N PHE A 54 0.67 -5.50 -8.32
CA PHE A 54 1.97 -5.49 -8.97
C PHE A 54 2.65 -6.85 -8.78
N ASN A 55 3.12 -7.46 -9.87
CA ASN A 55 3.84 -8.74 -9.87
C ASN A 55 3.17 -9.89 -9.08
N GLY A 56 1.85 -10.07 -9.24
CA GLY A 56 1.12 -11.14 -8.53
C GLY A 56 0.82 -10.84 -7.07
N VAL A 57 1.24 -9.67 -6.59
CA VAL A 57 1.11 -9.23 -5.21
C VAL A 57 0.13 -8.06 -5.15
N VAL A 58 -0.75 -8.07 -4.15
CA VAL A 58 -1.59 -6.93 -3.83
C VAL A 58 -0.95 -6.15 -2.70
N HIS A 59 -0.88 -4.83 -2.87
CA HIS A 59 -0.26 -3.93 -1.91
C HIS A 59 -1.28 -2.97 -1.32
N TRP A 60 -1.13 -2.69 -0.02
CA TRP A 60 -1.88 -1.67 0.71
C TRP A 60 -0.93 -0.89 1.60
N LEU A 61 -1.26 0.36 1.89
CA LEU A 61 -0.57 1.04 2.99
C LEU A 61 -0.93 0.35 4.33
N SER A 62 -0.02 0.39 5.28
CA SER A 62 -0.23 -0.15 6.62
C SER A 62 0.52 0.67 7.65
N GLU A 63 0.10 0.57 8.92
CA GLU A 63 0.77 1.24 10.03
C GLU A 63 0.91 0.26 11.19
N LYS A 64 2.12 0.19 11.78
CA LYS A 64 2.40 -0.59 12.98
C LYS A 64 1.99 0.20 14.21
N GLU A 65 1.42 -0.52 15.18
CA GLU A 65 1.19 0.03 16.52
C GLU A 65 2.54 0.41 17.16
N PRO A 66 2.63 1.52 17.90
CA PRO A 66 3.81 1.83 18.67
C PRO A 66 4.19 0.65 19.57
N ILE A 67 5.46 0.24 19.51
CA ILE A 67 6.00 -0.83 20.37
C ILE A 67 6.19 -0.33 21.81
N ASP A 68 6.23 0.99 22.00
CA ASP A 68 6.44 1.70 23.25
C ASP A 68 5.44 2.85 23.44
N TYR A 69 5.54 3.57 24.56
CA TYR A 69 4.69 4.73 24.87
C TYR A 69 4.94 5.94 23.97
N SER A 70 5.81 5.84 22.96
CA SER A 70 6.22 6.98 22.13
C SER A 70 5.09 7.50 21.22
N ASN A 71 3.95 6.80 21.12
CA ASN A 71 2.90 7.06 20.12
C ASN A 71 3.43 7.13 18.67
N ALA A 72 4.70 6.75 18.43
CA ALA A 72 5.32 6.80 17.12
C ALA A 72 4.81 5.63 16.30
N ARG A 73 4.02 5.96 15.28
CA ARG A 73 3.47 4.98 14.36
C ARG A 73 4.37 4.86 13.14
N LEU A 74 4.68 3.63 12.75
CA LEU A 74 5.54 3.37 11.60
C LEU A 74 4.69 2.93 10.42
N SER A 75 4.69 3.74 9.36
CA SER A 75 4.02 3.39 8.12
C SER A 75 4.87 2.45 7.28
N SER A 76 4.21 1.49 6.63
CA SER A 76 4.80 0.54 5.69
C SER A 76 3.80 0.20 4.58
N ILE A 77 4.17 -0.69 3.67
CA ILE A 77 3.26 -1.26 2.68
C ILE A 77 3.07 -2.76 3.01
N LEU A 78 1.83 -3.14 3.30
CA LEU A 78 1.42 -4.54 3.40
C LEU A 78 1.38 -5.15 2.00
N ALA A 79 1.98 -6.32 1.85
CA ALA A 79 1.98 -7.09 0.61
C ALA A 79 1.26 -8.42 0.85
N PHE A 80 0.42 -8.85 -0.10
CA PHE A 80 -0.18 -10.18 -0.11
C PHE A 80 0.10 -10.86 -1.44
N ASP A 81 0.90 -11.90 -1.41
CA ASP A 81 1.18 -12.76 -2.55
C ASP A 81 -0.02 -13.70 -2.77
N ILE A 82 -0.66 -13.58 -3.93
CA ILE A 82 -1.87 -14.34 -4.24
C ILE A 82 -1.55 -15.82 -4.48
N ASP A 83 -0.41 -16.11 -5.11
CA ASP A 83 -0.05 -17.46 -5.56
C ASP A 83 0.41 -18.30 -4.37
N ASN A 84 1.20 -17.70 -3.48
CA ASN A 84 1.70 -18.35 -2.27
C ASN A 84 0.77 -18.16 -1.06
N GLU A 85 -0.21 -17.27 -1.14
CA GLU A 85 -1.15 -16.90 -0.07
C GLU A 85 -0.46 -16.44 1.23
N VAL A 86 0.69 -15.79 1.08
CA VAL A 86 1.49 -15.28 2.21
C VAL A 86 1.47 -13.76 2.26
N PHE A 87 1.56 -13.22 3.46
CA PHE A 87 1.76 -11.79 3.65
C PHE A 87 3.24 -11.48 3.77
N GLY A 88 3.60 -10.32 3.24
CA GLY A 88 4.89 -9.69 3.41
C GLY A 88 4.74 -8.22 3.76
N GLU A 89 5.87 -7.57 3.96
CA GLU A 89 5.94 -6.15 4.21
C GLU A 89 7.01 -5.54 3.30
N VAL A 90 6.67 -4.40 2.71
CA VAL A 90 7.60 -3.58 1.95
C VAL A 90 7.87 -2.32 2.75
N MET A 91 9.15 -2.11 3.08
CA MET A 91 9.59 -0.98 3.87
C MET A 91 9.51 0.30 3.04
N LEU A 92 8.97 1.35 3.66
CA LEU A 92 9.01 2.70 3.12
C LEU A 92 10.34 3.36 3.49
N PRO A 93 10.79 4.38 2.72
CA PRO A 93 11.88 5.26 3.15
C PRO A 93 11.58 5.81 4.55
N ARG A 94 12.62 5.92 5.40
CA ARG A 94 12.48 6.43 6.78
C ARG A 94 11.74 7.76 6.88
N GLU A 95 11.93 8.65 5.91
CA GLU A 95 11.26 9.95 5.81
C GLU A 95 9.74 9.83 5.61
N LEU A 96 9.30 8.80 4.91
CA LEU A 96 7.88 8.49 4.74
C LEU A 96 7.34 7.70 5.95
N ALA A 97 8.09 6.70 6.40
CA ALA A 97 7.70 5.78 7.46
C ALA A 97 7.44 6.48 8.81
N ASN A 98 8.29 7.45 9.17
CA ASN A 98 8.27 8.09 10.50
C ASN A 98 7.48 9.41 10.55
N ALA A 99 7.45 10.15 9.45
CA ALA A 99 6.96 11.54 9.45
C ALA A 99 5.58 11.73 8.81
N SER A 100 5.06 10.71 8.12
CA SER A 100 3.84 10.84 7.32
C SER A 100 2.66 10.17 8.01
N LYS A 101 1.54 10.89 8.08
CA LYS A 101 0.27 10.28 8.48
C LYS A 101 -0.27 9.50 7.29
N LEU A 102 -0.70 8.26 7.50
CA LEU A 102 -1.28 7.42 6.44
C LEU A 102 -2.25 8.13 5.46
N PRO A 103 -3.17 9.03 5.90
CA PRO A 103 -4.10 9.70 4.99
C PRO A 103 -3.41 10.57 3.92
N THR A 104 -2.15 10.99 4.14
CA THR A 104 -1.38 11.81 3.19
C THR A 104 -0.58 10.98 2.20
N LEU A 105 -0.59 9.64 2.30
CA LEU A 105 0.14 8.74 1.42
C LEU A 105 -0.81 8.06 0.43
N ARG A 106 -0.34 7.84 -0.79
CA ARG A 106 -1.00 7.02 -1.82
C ARG A 106 0.03 6.14 -2.50
N ILE A 107 -0.29 4.87 -2.72
CA ILE A 107 0.54 3.95 -3.51
C ILE A 107 0.04 3.89 -4.94
N PHE A 108 0.96 3.72 -5.88
CA PHE A 108 0.68 3.60 -7.31
C PHE A 108 1.69 2.67 -7.97
N VAL A 109 1.42 2.26 -9.21
CA VAL A 109 2.36 1.52 -10.05
C VAL A 109 2.60 2.36 -11.30
N ILE A 110 3.87 2.53 -11.68
CA ILE A 110 4.26 3.18 -12.94
C ILE A 110 5.28 2.29 -13.66
N GLY A 111 4.93 1.85 -14.87
CA GLY A 111 5.74 0.85 -15.58
C GLY A 111 5.93 -0.41 -14.73
N GLU A 112 7.19 -0.74 -14.43
CA GLU A 112 7.59 -1.90 -13.63
C GLU A 112 8.01 -1.52 -12.20
N SER A 113 7.52 -0.40 -11.68
CA SER A 113 7.93 0.10 -10.37
C SER A 113 6.74 0.44 -9.48
N LEU A 114 6.85 0.05 -8.21
CA LEU A 114 5.95 0.49 -7.14
C LEU A 114 6.35 1.89 -6.68
N GLY A 115 5.36 2.75 -6.47
CA GLY A 115 5.56 4.15 -6.11
C GLY A 115 4.68 4.61 -4.95
N VAL A 116 5.11 5.70 -4.31
CA VAL A 116 4.37 6.38 -3.24
C VAL A 116 4.32 7.87 -3.53
N VAL A 117 3.13 8.45 -3.45
CA VAL A 117 2.92 9.90 -3.44
C VAL A 117 2.65 10.35 -2.01
N LYS A 118 3.41 11.33 -1.54
CA LYS A 118 3.14 12.02 -0.28
C LYS A 118 2.57 13.39 -0.56
N TYR A 119 1.36 13.66 -0.12
CA TYR A 119 0.73 14.98 -0.24
C TYR A 119 1.12 15.88 0.93
N VAL A 120 1.57 17.10 0.63
CA VAL A 120 1.94 18.15 1.57
C VAL A 120 1.23 19.44 1.17
N GLY A 121 0.04 19.67 1.71
CA GLY A 121 -0.81 20.79 1.31
C GLY A 121 -1.20 20.69 -0.16
N CYS A 122 -0.80 21.68 -0.96
CA CYS A 122 -1.02 21.71 -2.42
C CYS A 122 0.17 21.15 -3.21
N ALA A 123 1.17 20.55 -2.57
CA ALA A 123 2.28 19.89 -3.24
C ALA A 123 2.23 18.38 -2.97
N CYS A 124 2.95 17.62 -3.79
CA CYS A 124 3.25 16.23 -3.48
C CYS A 124 4.66 15.84 -3.90
N ASP A 125 5.27 14.95 -3.11
CA ASP A 125 6.53 14.30 -3.44
C ASP A 125 6.24 12.91 -4.00
N VAL A 126 6.86 12.59 -5.13
CA VAL A 126 6.71 11.30 -5.80
C VAL A 126 7.96 10.46 -5.58
N TRP A 127 7.77 9.31 -4.95
CA TRP A 127 8.79 8.31 -4.66
C TRP A 127 8.56 7.08 -5.51
N VAL A 128 9.63 6.50 -6.06
CA VAL A 128 9.59 5.27 -6.85
C VAL A 128 10.66 4.30 -6.35
N MET A 129 10.28 3.05 -6.15
CA MET A 129 11.16 1.95 -5.79
C MET A 129 11.82 1.38 -7.05
N LYS A 130 13.14 1.46 -7.16
CA LYS A 130 13.88 0.95 -8.33
C LYS A 130 14.02 -0.57 -8.31
N GLU A 131 14.18 -1.15 -7.13
CA GLU A 131 14.31 -2.59 -6.93
C GLU A 131 13.25 -3.06 -5.94
N TYR A 132 12.42 -4.02 -6.36
CA TYR A 132 11.28 -4.45 -5.58
C TYR A 132 11.71 -5.00 -4.20
N CYS A 133 11.04 -4.52 -3.14
CA CYS A 133 11.32 -4.82 -1.73
C CYS A 133 12.68 -4.35 -1.18
N VAL A 134 13.44 -3.51 -1.90
CA VAL A 134 14.72 -2.96 -1.41
C VAL A 134 14.51 -1.52 -0.91
N GLU A 135 14.62 -1.28 0.40
CA GLU A 135 14.37 0.04 1.02
C GLU A 135 15.32 1.12 0.47
N GLU A 136 16.57 0.77 0.25
CA GLU A 136 17.59 1.70 -0.23
C GLU A 136 17.40 2.10 -1.70
N SER A 137 16.55 1.38 -2.43
CA SER A 137 16.30 1.63 -3.85
C SER A 137 15.23 2.70 -4.11
N TRP A 138 14.57 3.19 -3.06
CA TRP A 138 13.60 4.26 -3.18
C TRP A 138 14.30 5.57 -3.58
N THR A 139 13.74 6.25 -4.57
CA THR A 139 14.25 7.56 -5.01
C THR A 139 13.11 8.53 -5.27
N ILE A 140 13.37 9.82 -5.04
CA ILE A 140 12.44 10.91 -5.35
C ILE A 140 12.57 11.21 -6.84
N VAL A 141 11.47 11.10 -7.56
CA VAL A 141 11.41 11.43 -9.00
C VAL A 141 11.05 12.90 -9.22
N GLY A 142 10.38 13.54 -8.27
CA GLY A 142 10.11 14.97 -8.27
C GLY A 142 8.98 15.39 -7.34
N GLY A 143 8.89 16.70 -7.08
CA GLY A 143 7.79 17.33 -6.36
C GLY A 143 6.84 18.03 -7.33
N LEU A 144 5.57 17.64 -7.37
CA LEU A 144 4.54 18.34 -8.16
C LEU A 144 3.80 19.33 -7.27
N ARG A 145 3.75 20.60 -7.68
CA ARG A 145 2.79 21.54 -7.10
C ARG A 145 1.45 21.34 -7.80
N ILE A 146 0.47 20.82 -7.07
CA ILE A 146 -0.94 20.81 -7.45
C ILE A 146 -1.49 22.23 -7.26
N LEU A 147 -0.94 23.17 -8.03
CA LEU A 147 -1.58 24.46 -8.20
C LEU A 147 -2.45 24.32 -9.46
N GLU A 148 -3.75 24.21 -9.21
CA GLU A 148 -4.85 24.43 -10.16
C GLU A 148 -4.63 23.95 -11.60
N SER A 149 -4.96 22.68 -11.88
CA SER A 149 -5.29 22.31 -13.26
C SER A 149 -6.27 21.12 -13.31
N MET A 150 -7.57 21.44 -13.40
CA MET A 150 -8.48 20.65 -14.25
C MET A 150 -8.19 20.88 -15.74
N GLY A 151 -6.92 20.85 -16.15
CA GLY A 151 -6.53 21.12 -17.53
C GLY A 151 -5.10 21.57 -17.64
N LEU A 152 -4.19 20.63 -17.88
CA LEU A 152 -3.33 20.59 -19.07
C LEU A 152 -2.32 19.44 -18.93
N LEU A 153 -2.12 18.76 -20.06
CA LEU A 153 -1.23 17.62 -20.26
C LEU A 153 0.22 17.94 -19.88
N LEU A 154 0.84 17.03 -19.13
CA LEU A 154 2.27 17.05 -18.82
C LEU A 154 3.07 16.52 -20.02
N SER A 155 3.94 17.34 -20.59
CA SER A 155 5.11 16.87 -21.34
C SER A 155 6.33 16.99 -20.43
N PHE A 156 7.05 15.89 -20.22
CA PHE A 156 8.38 15.89 -19.62
C PHE A 156 9.42 15.96 -20.76
N TYR A 157 10.41 16.84 -20.62
CA TYR A 157 11.66 16.84 -21.40
C TYR A 157 12.73 16.02 -20.68
#